data_AF-X1IZ41-F1
#
_entry.id   AF-X1IZ41-F1
#
_cell.length_a   1.000
_cell.length_b   1.000
_cell.length_c   1.000
_cell.angle_alpha   90.00
_cell.angle_beta   90.00
_cell.angle_gamma   90.00
#
_symmetry.space_group_name_H-M   'P 1'
#
loop_
_entity.id
_entity.type
_entity.pdbx_description
1 polymer ?
#
loop_
_entity_poly.entity_id
_entity_poly.type
_entity_poly.pdbx_seq_one_letter_code
_entity_poly.pdbx_strand_id
1 'polypeptide(L)'
;MKEGEAVTTVKKTVVLHPIMDTYVRKTWAILIEDGHDATYSMALNFMLLATIMLAKNEEGLSEETQETLQGFLSDQQTINHLNSQEYLSRLRGIWGLGD
;
A
#
# COMPACT_ATOMS: atom_id res chain seq x y z
N MET A 1 -4.83 14.43 -36.17
CA MET A 1 -4.13 13.53 -35.24
C MET A 1 -3.27 14.42 -34.35
N LYS A 2 -3.59 14.55 -33.07
CA LYS A 2 -2.71 15.25 -32.11
C LYS A 2 -1.81 14.19 -31.48
N GLU A 3 -0.52 14.45 -31.57
CA GLU A 3 0.56 13.64 -30.98
C GLU A 3 0.25 13.36 -29.51
N GLY A 4 0.49 12.11 -29.12
CA GLY A 4 0.28 11.65 -27.76
C GLY A 4 1.13 12.48 -26.82
N GLU A 5 0.48 13.29 -25.98
CA GLU A 5 1.04 13.68 -24.70
C GLU A 5 1.49 12.39 -24.02
N ALA A 6 2.80 12.20 -23.90
CA ALA A 6 3.36 11.24 -22.98
C ALA A 6 2.88 11.68 -21.60
N VAL A 7 1.77 11.12 -21.15
CA VAL A 7 1.34 11.23 -19.76
C VAL A 7 2.49 10.63 -18.97
N THR A 8 3.32 11.49 -18.40
CA THR A 8 4.29 11.10 -17.39
C THR A 8 3.49 10.66 -16.18
N THR A 9 3.04 9.41 -16.20
CA THR A 9 2.46 8.76 -15.03
C THR A 9 3.59 8.66 -14.02
N VAL A 10 3.67 9.64 -13.14
CA VAL A 10 4.55 9.58 -11.97
C VAL A 10 4.14 8.33 -11.22
N LYS A 11 4.93 7.25 -11.33
CA LYS A 11 4.73 6.04 -10.55
C LYS A 11 4.87 6.43 -9.08
N LYS A 12 3.75 6.46 -8.37
CA LYS A 12 3.76 6.56 -6.91
C LYS A 12 4.20 5.20 -6.39
N THR A 13 5.47 5.10 -5.99
CA THR A 13 6.00 3.93 -5.32
C THR A 13 5.62 4.00 -3.85
N VAL A 14 4.92 2.98 -3.36
CA VAL A 14 4.59 2.84 -1.93
C VAL A 14 5.47 1.73 -1.38
N VAL A 15 6.24 2.05 -0.34
CA VAL A 15 6.98 1.02 0.40
C VAL A 15 6.03 0.40 1.41
N LEU A 16 5.85 -0.91 1.31
CA LEU A 16 5.01 -1.67 2.24
C LEU A 16 5.89 -2.45 3.21
N HIS A 17 5.48 -2.47 4.48
CA HIS A 17 6.04 -3.40 5.45
C HIS A 17 5.87 -4.85 4.93
N PRO A 18 6.86 -5.76 5.11
CA PRO A 18 6.75 -7.15 4.66
C PRO A 18 5.46 -7.91 5.08
N ILE A 19 5.00 -7.68 6.30
CA ILE A 19 3.71 -8.19 6.81
C ILE A 19 2.54 -7.68 5.94
N MET A 20 2.51 -6.38 5.61
CA MET A 20 1.49 -5.81 4.73
C MET A 20 1.55 -6.39 3.32
N ASP A 21 2.75 -6.53 2.73
CA ASP A 21 2.91 -7.17 1.41
C ASP A 21 2.33 -8.60 1.39
N THR A 22 2.55 -9.35 2.47
CA THR A 22 1.98 -10.70 2.62
C THR A 22 0.46 -10.69 2.58
N TYR A 23 -0.19 -9.76 3.29
CA TYR A 23 -1.64 -9.66 3.29
C TYR A 23 -2.21 -9.14 1.96
N VAL A 24 -1.49 -8.25 1.27
CA VAL A 24 -1.88 -7.82 -0.09
C VAL A 24 -1.84 -9.00 -1.05
N ARG A 25 -0.79 -9.85 -1.00
CA ARG A 25 -0.70 -11.04 -1.85
C ARG A 25 -1.80 -12.06 -1.56
N LYS A 26 -2.13 -12.28 -0.29
CA LYS A 26 -3.24 -13.17 0.09
C LYS A 26 -4.58 -12.64 -0.44
N THR A 27 -4.85 -11.36 -0.25
CA THR A 27 -6.06 -10.72 -0.78
C THR A 27 -6.10 -10.80 -2.29
N TRP A 28 -4.96 -10.60 -2.95
CA TRP A 28 -4.84 -10.72 -4.39
C TRP A 28 -5.16 -12.13 -4.88
N ALA A 29 -4.64 -13.17 -4.21
CA ALA A 29 -4.95 -14.56 -4.53
C ALA A 29 -6.45 -14.85 -4.36
N ILE A 30 -7.06 -14.42 -3.25
CA ILE A 30 -8.50 -14.59 -3.00
C ILE A 30 -9.33 -13.95 -4.12
N LEU A 31 -9.01 -12.71 -4.51
CA LEU A 31 -9.74 -12.02 -5.58
C LEU A 31 -9.62 -12.75 -6.93
N ILE A 32 -8.45 -13.32 -7.24
CA ILE A 32 -8.26 -14.14 -8.46
C ILE A 32 -9.09 -15.43 -8.36
N GLU A 33 -9.06 -16.11 -7.21
CA GLU A 33 -9.82 -17.34 -6.96
C GLU A 33 -11.34 -17.11 -7.08
N ASP A 34 -11.82 -15.93 -6.67
CA ASP A 34 -13.21 -15.48 -6.82
C ASP A 34 -13.58 -15.05 -8.26
N GLY A 35 -12.64 -15.16 -9.21
CA GLY A 35 -12.86 -14.91 -10.63
C GLY A 35 -12.69 -13.44 -11.04
N HIS A 36 -12.13 -12.59 -10.18
CA HIS A 36 -11.77 -11.23 -10.55
C HIS A 36 -10.42 -11.19 -11.27
N ASP A 37 -10.32 -10.40 -12.34
CA ASP A 37 -9.03 -10.03 -12.94
C ASP A 37 -8.33 -8.97 -12.08
N ALA A 38 -7.91 -9.41 -10.89
CA ALA A 38 -7.32 -8.55 -9.89
C ALA A 38 -5.82 -8.32 -10.17
N THR A 39 -5.36 -7.11 -9.90
CA THR A 39 -3.93 -6.77 -9.84
C THR A 39 -3.51 -6.55 -8.39
N TYR A 40 -2.21 -6.61 -8.11
CA TYR A 40 -1.66 -6.28 -6.78
C TYR A 40 -2.16 -4.91 -6.27
N SER A 41 -2.19 -3.90 -7.13
CA SER A 41 -2.67 -2.57 -6.77
C SER A 41 -4.18 -2.57 -6.46
N MET A 42 -4.97 -3.34 -7.21
CA MET A 42 -6.39 -3.51 -6.91
C MET A 42 -6.60 -4.16 -5.54
N ALA A 43 -5.85 -5.21 -5.21
CA ALA A 43 -5.91 -5.87 -3.91
C ALA A 43 -5.54 -4.95 -2.75
N LEU A 44 -4.46 -4.16 -2.88
CA LEU A 44 -4.08 -3.16 -1.88
C LEU A 44 -5.19 -2.12 -1.66
N ASN A 45 -5.75 -1.57 -2.76
CA ASN A 45 -6.81 -0.57 -2.66
C ASN A 45 -8.11 -1.16 -2.11
N PHE A 46 -8.43 -2.41 -2.45
CA PHE A 46 -9.56 -3.14 -1.89
C PHE A 46 -9.44 -3.27 -0.37
N MET A 47 -8.28 -3.70 0.13
CA MET A 47 -8.02 -3.78 1.58
C MET A 47 -8.21 -2.43 2.27
N LEU A 48 -7.61 -1.37 1.72
CA LEU A 48 -7.72 -0.01 2.28
C LEU A 48 -9.18 0.46 2.32
N LEU A 49 -9.92 0.27 1.23
CA LEU A 49 -11.33 0.63 1.15
C LEU A 49 -12.16 -0.16 2.16
N ALA A 50 -11.94 -1.47 2.28
CA ALA A 50 -12.62 -2.32 3.25
C ALA A 50 -12.37 -1.85 4.69
N THR A 51 -11.12 -1.55 5.06
CA THR A 51 -10.79 -1.00 6.38
C THR A 51 -11.48 0.34 6.64
N ILE A 52 -11.51 1.25 5.67
CA ILE A 52 -12.21 2.54 5.79
C ILE A 52 -13.71 2.33 6.00
N MET A 53 -14.32 1.41 5.26
CA MET A 53 -15.75 1.10 5.42
C MET A 53 -16.04 0.51 6.80
N LEU A 54 -15.22 -0.44 7.27
CA LEU A 54 -15.36 -1.04 8.62
C LEU A 54 -15.20 0.01 9.72
N ALA A 55 -14.21 0.90 9.61
CA ALA A 55 -14.00 1.96 10.57
C ALA A 55 -15.14 3.00 10.63
N LYS A 56 -15.94 3.11 9.55
CA LYS A 56 -17.10 4.00 9.48
C LYS A 56 -18.40 3.38 10.02
N ASN A 57 -18.44 2.06 10.21
CA ASN A 57 -19.61 1.40 10.79
C ASN A 57 -19.73 1.76 12.29
N GLU A 58 -20.95 1.74 12.83
CA GLU A 58 -21.21 2.12 14.24
C GLU A 58 -20.49 1.21 15.26
N GLU A 59 -20.26 -0.05 14.90
CA GLU A 59 -19.47 -0.99 15.70
C GLU A 59 -17.95 -0.78 15.57
N GLY A 60 -17.50 -0.03 14.55
CA GLY A 60 -16.10 0.29 14.30
C GLY A 60 -15.22 -0.92 13.99
N LEU A 61 -13.91 -0.77 14.25
CA LEU A 61 -12.95 -1.87 14.18
C LEU A 61 -12.97 -2.67 15.49
N SER A 62 -12.84 -3.99 15.40
CA SER A 62 -12.72 -4.85 16.59
C SER A 62 -11.51 -4.46 17.44
N GLU A 63 -11.58 -4.71 18.75
CA GLU A 63 -10.49 -4.42 19.70
C GLU A 63 -9.17 -5.06 19.26
N GLU A 64 -9.19 -6.33 18.85
CA GLU A 64 -8.01 -7.04 18.29
C GLU A 64 -7.43 -6.32 17.06
N THR A 65 -8.28 -5.80 16.18
CA THR A 65 -7.83 -5.03 15.00
C THR A 65 -7.20 -3.71 15.44
N GLN A 66 -7.79 -3.02 16.42
CA GLN A 66 -7.25 -1.77 16.95
C GLN A 66 -5.90 -1.98 17.64
N GLU A 67 -5.75 -3.01 18.47
CA GLU A 67 -4.49 -3.36 19.12
C GLU A 67 -3.42 -3.71 18.09
N THR A 68 -3.78 -4.47 17.06
CA THR A 68 -2.85 -4.80 15.96
C THR A 68 -2.40 -3.54 15.22
N LEU A 69 -3.30 -2.60 14.95
CA LEU A 69 -2.97 -1.31 14.33
C LEU A 69 -2.11 -0.43 15.24
N GLN A 70 -2.40 -0.39 16.54
CA GLN A 70 -1.58 0.34 17.51
C GLN A 70 -0.18 -0.26 17.63
N GLY A 71 -0.07 -1.59 17.66
CA GLY A 71 1.21 -2.29 17.64
C GLY A 71 2.02 -1.97 16.40
N PHE A 72 1.39 -1.93 15.22
CA PHE A 72 2.03 -1.51 13.98
C PHE A 72 2.54 -0.06 14.05
N LEU A 73 1.73 0.88 14.57
CA LEU A 73 2.13 2.28 14.75
C LEU A 73 3.24 2.46 15.79
N SER A 74 3.37 1.51 16.72
CA SER A 74 4.38 1.52 17.78
C SER A 74 5.70 0.86 17.35
N ASP A 75 5.75 0.19 16.19
CA ASP A 75 6.97 -0.36 15.62
C ASP A 75 7.80 0.74 14.94
N GLN A 76 8.44 1.54 15.79
CA GLN A 76 9.28 2.67 15.38
C GLN A 76 10.43 2.24 14.47
N GLN A 77 10.95 1.02 14.62
CA GLN A 77 12.05 0.52 13.80
C GLN A 77 11.58 0.32 12.36
N THR A 78 10.44 -0.34 12.16
CA THR A 78 9.95 -0.54 10.80
C THR A 78 9.45 0.76 10.18
N ILE A 79 8.80 1.64 10.95
CA ILE A 79 8.39 2.96 10.47
C ILE A 79 9.61 3.79 10.00
N ASN A 80 10.69 3.83 10.80
CA ASN A 80 11.90 4.55 10.43
C ASN A 80 12.58 3.96 9.19
N HIS A 81 12.53 2.64 9.03
CA HIS A 81 13.05 1.96 7.85
C HIS A 81 12.24 2.33 6.58
N LEU A 82 10.91 2.29 6.66
CA LEU A 82 10.01 2.68 5.56
C LEU A 82 10.22 4.13 5.15
N ASN A 83 10.25 5.04 6.14
CA ASN A 83 10.50 6.47 5.90
C ASN A 83 11.87 6.73 5.25
N SER A 84 12.90 5.98 5.67
CA SER A 84 14.25 6.10 5.10
C SER A 84 14.29 5.62 3.66
N GLN A 85 13.61 4.51 3.32
CA GLN A 85 13.51 4.04 1.94
C GLN A 85 12.77 5.03 1.05
N GLU A 86 11.69 5.64 1.56
CA GLU A 86 10.95 6.67 0.82
C GLU A 86 11.81 7.93 0.60
N TYR A 87 12.53 8.38 1.63
CA TYR A 87 13.47 9.51 1.54
C TYR A 87 14.57 9.25 0.50
N LEU A 88 15.20 8.06 0.51
CA LEU A 88 16.21 7.67 -0.46
C LEU A 88 15.66 7.55 -1.88
N SER A 89 14.41 7.11 -2.05
CA SER A 89 13.75 7.04 -3.35
C SER A 89 13.46 8.44 -3.91
N ARG A 90 13.04 9.38 -3.05
CA ARG A 90 12.87 10.79 -3.42
C ARG A 90 14.19 11.43 -3.82
N LEU A 91 15.26 11.21 -3.05
CA LEU A 91 16.60 11.71 -3.40
C LEU A 91 17.09 11.15 -4.74
N ARG A 92 16.97 9.84 -4.98
CA ARG A 92 17.35 9.24 -6.27
C ARG A 92 16.55 9.83 -7.44
N GLY A 93 15.25 10.08 -7.25
CA GLY A 93 14.41 10.73 -8.25
C GLY A 93 14.76 12.20 -8.53
N ILE A 94 15.29 12.93 -7.54
CA ILE A 94 15.71 14.33 -7.67
C ILE A 94 17.08 14.46 -8.33
N TRP A 95 18.01 13.54 -8.05
CA TRP A 95 19.40 13.64 -8.51
C TRP A 95 19.72 12.88 -9.80
N GLY A 96 18.73 12.20 -10.41
CA GLY A 96 18.92 11.51 -11.69
C GLY A 96 19.98 10.40 -11.69
N LEU A 97 20.38 9.91 -10.52
CA LEU A 97 21.31 8.79 -10.38
C LEU A 97 20.51 7.48 -10.50
N GLY A 98 20.25 7.10 -11.74
CA GLY A 98 19.82 5.74 -12.11
C GLY A 98 20.99 4.98 -12.70
N ASP A 99 21.19 3.73 -12.26
CA ASP A 99 21.97 2.72 -12.98
C ASP A 99 21.31 2.39 -14.33
#